data_AF-A0A258BTJ1-F1
#
_entry.id   AF-A0A258BTJ1-F1
#
_cell.length_a   1.000
_cell.length_b   1.000
_cell.length_c   1.000
_cell.angle_alpha   90.00
_cell.angle_beta   90.00
_cell.angle_gamma   90.00
#
_symmetry.space_group_name_H-M   'P 1'
#
loop_
_entity.id
_entity.type
_entity.pdbx_description
1 polymer ?
#
loop_
_entity_poly.entity_id
_entity_poly.type
_entity_poly.pdbx_seq_one_letter_code
_entity_poly.pdbx_strand_id
1 'polypeptide(L)' 'MLGFMPDDKDIDAYVRDLEIHDPENANRDFARQQLIRMKLGYRDLGRAGEELLEKQKEQFEKKPTDSKTDDVSD' A
#
# COMPACT_ATOMS: atom_id res chain seq x y z
N MET A 1 -1.12 -20.02 -1.81
CA MET A 1 -1.36 -18.76 -1.07
C MET A 1 -2.49 -19.01 -0.09
N LEU A 2 -2.23 -19.06 1.22
CA LEU A 2 -3.33 -18.91 2.18
C LEU A 2 -3.82 -17.46 2.03
N GLY A 3 -5.05 -17.30 1.55
CA GLY A 3 -5.68 -15.98 1.46
C GLY A 3 -5.77 -15.35 2.84
N PHE A 4 -5.63 -14.02 2.92
CA PHE A 4 -5.85 -13.29 4.16
C PHE A 4 -7.29 -13.52 4.63
N MET A 5 -7.44 -13.91 5.90
CA MET A 5 -8.73 -14.10 6.56
C MET A 5 -8.68 -13.26 7.83
N PRO A 6 -9.49 -12.19 7.96
CA PRO A 6 -9.57 -11.42 9.19
C PRO A 6 -10.08 -12.31 10.31
N ASP A 7 -9.57 -12.09 11.53
CA ASP A 7 -10.03 -12.85 12.68
C ASP A 7 -11.36 -12.30 13.22
N ASP A 8 -12.00 -13.07 14.11
CA ASP A 8 -13.30 -12.67 14.66
C ASP A 8 -13.23 -11.37 15.49
N LYS A 9 -12.08 -11.06 16.10
CA LYS A 9 -11.91 -9.87 16.93
C LYS A 9 -11.87 -8.61 16.07
N ASP A 10 -11.16 -8.66 14.94
CA ASP A 10 -11.10 -7.58 13.96
C ASP A 10 -12.49 -7.33 13.36
N ILE A 11 -13.22 -8.41 13.05
CA ILE A 11 -14.60 -8.32 12.54
C ILE A 11 -15.50 -7.65 13.59
N ASP A 12 -15.46 -8.08 14.85
CA ASP A 12 -16.30 -7.51 15.92
C ASP A 12 -15.92 -6.07 16.28
N ALA A 13 -14.64 -5.71 16.16
CA ALA A 13 -14.21 -4.33 16.34
C ALA A 13 -14.76 -3.44 15.21
N TYR A 14 -14.69 -3.91 13.96
CA TYR A 14 -15.19 -3.16 12.81
C TYR A 14 -16.72 -3.06 12.81
N VAL A 15 -17.44 -4.10 13.26
CA VAL A 15 -18.90 -4.02 13.45
C VAL A 15 -19.27 -2.93 14.46
N ARG A 16 -18.57 -2.84 15.60
CA ARG A 16 -18.81 -1.78 16.60
C ARG A 16 -18.54 -0.37 16.07
N ASP A 17 -17.57 -0.22 15.17
CA ASP A 17 -17.31 1.04 14.49
C ASP A 17 -18.47 1.40 13.53
N LEU A 18 -18.96 0.42 12.75
CA LEU A 18 -20.11 0.59 11.87
C LEU A 18 -21.39 0.92 12.65
N GLU A 19 -21.61 0.35 13.84
CA GLU A 19 -22.77 0.70 14.69
C GLU A 19 -22.86 2.21 14.99
N ILE A 20 -21.72 2.92 14.98
CA ILE A 20 -21.64 4.37 15.23
C ILE A 20 -21.73 5.16 13.93
N HIS A 21 -21.03 4.70 12.89
CA HIS A 21 -20.77 5.49 11.68
C HIS A 21 -21.61 5.09 10.47
N ASP A 22 -22.05 3.84 10.39
CA ASP A 22 -22.82 3.25 9.28
C ASP A 22 -23.70 2.07 9.76
N PRO A 23 -24.76 2.35 10.55
CA PRO A 23 -25.51 1.29 11.24
C PRO A 23 -26.25 0.33 10.30
N GLU A 24 -26.60 0.78 9.09
CA GLU A 24 -27.27 -0.05 8.07
C GLU A 24 -26.37 -1.19 7.58
N ASN A 25 -25.05 -1.00 7.64
CA ASN A 25 -24.05 -1.98 7.23
C ASN A 25 -23.35 -2.66 8.41
N ALA A 26 -23.77 -2.41 9.65
CA ALA A 26 -23.18 -2.93 10.88
C ALA A 26 -23.45 -4.43 11.10
N ASN A 27 -22.92 -5.26 10.19
CA ASN A 27 -23.00 -6.71 10.26
C ASN A 27 -21.66 -7.36 9.92
N ARG A 28 -21.47 -8.59 10.40
CA ARG A 28 -20.20 -9.32 10.29
C ARG A 28 -19.79 -9.61 8.84
N ASP A 29 -20.75 -9.83 7.95
CA ASP A 29 -20.46 -10.15 6.55
C ASP A 29 -19.89 -8.93 5.81
N PHE A 30 -20.50 -7.77 5.98
CA PHE A 30 -20.01 -6.52 5.43
C PHE A 30 -18.63 -6.16 6.02
N ALA A 31 -18.48 -6.24 7.34
CA ALA A 31 -17.22 -5.98 8.02
C ALA A 31 -16.09 -6.86 7.49
N ARG A 32 -16.33 -8.16 7.34
CA ARG A 32 -15.36 -9.11 6.80
C ARG A 32 -14.96 -8.75 5.36
N GLN A 33 -15.91 -8.43 4.49
CA GLN A 33 -15.63 -8.06 3.11
C GLN A 33 -14.78 -6.79 3.03
N GLN A 34 -15.09 -5.78 3.84
CA GLN A 34 -14.35 -4.52 3.87
C GLN A 34 -12.93 -4.71 4.39
N LEU A 35 -12.72 -5.49 5.46
CA LEU A 35 -11.39 -5.81 5.97
C LEU A 35 -10.53 -6.54 4.93
N ILE A 36 -11.11 -7.50 4.19
CA ILE A 36 -10.42 -8.19 3.10
C ILE A 36 -10.05 -7.21 1.98
N ARG A 37 -11.00 -6.37 1.54
CA ARG A 37 -10.76 -5.36 0.49
C ARG A 37 -9.67 -4.39 0.89
N MET A 38 -9.70 -3.89 2.13
CA MET A 38 -8.70 -2.97 2.65
C MET A 38 -7.31 -3.60 2.63
N LYS A 39 -7.17 -4.87 3.06
CA LYS A 39 -5.89 -5.58 3.00
C LYS A 39 -5.36 -5.76 1.58
N LEU A 40 -6.24 -6.13 0.65
CA LEU A 40 -5.86 -6.28 -0.76
C LEU A 40 -5.46 -4.93 -1.37
N GLY A 41 -6.21 -3.86 -1.08
CA GLY A 41 -5.87 -2.51 -1.51
C GLY A 41 -4.50 -2.06 -1.01
N TYR A 42 -4.16 -2.29 0.25
CA TYR A 42 -2.81 -1.99 0.78
C TYR A 42 -1.71 -2.79 0.09
N ARG A 43 -1.97 -4.06 -0.23
CA ARG A 43 -1.01 -4.89 -0.96
C ARG A 43 -0.77 -4.34 -2.37
N ASP A 44 -1.82 -3.94 -3.04
CA ASP A 44 -1.74 -3.43 -4.42
C ASP A 44 -1.08 -2.04 -4.45
N LEU A 45 -1.35 -1.18 -3.46
CA LEU A 45 -0.62 0.09 -3.25
C LEU A 45 0.88 -0.13 -3.01
N GLY A 46 1.23 -1.12 -2.17
CA GLY A 46 2.63 -1.47 -1.91
C GLY A 46 3.38 -1.87 -3.18
N ARG A 47 2.75 -2.69 -4.05
CA ARG A 47 3.32 -3.09 -5.34
C ARG A 47 3.51 -1.90 -6.28
N ALA A 48 2.52 -1.01 -6.39
CA ALA A 48 2.62 0.18 -7.22
C ALA A 48 3.77 1.10 -6.76
N GLY A 49 4.02 1.20 -5.45
CA GLY A 49 5.15 1.95 -4.91
C GLY A 49 6.51 1.30 -5.21
N GLU A 50 6.60 -0.03 -5.13
CA GLU A 50 7.81 -0.80 -5.46
C GLU A 50 8.21 -0.64 -6.93
N GLU A 51 7.26 -0.77 -7.86
CA GLU A 51 7.53 -0.56 -9.29
C GLU A 51 8.02 0.88 -9.60
N LEU A 52 7.49 1.87 -8.87
CA LEU A 52 7.92 3.26 -9.01
C LEU A 52 9.35 3.45 -8.48
N LEU A 53 9.68 2.82 -7.35
CA LEU A 53 11.02 2.81 -6.76
C LEU A 53 12.05 2.14 -7.68
N GLU A 54 11.71 0.99 -8.27
CA GLU A 54 12.57 0.29 -9.23
C GLU A 54 12.88 1.16 -10.45
N LYS A 55 11.85 1.79 -11.05
CA LYS A 55 12.04 2.71 -12.17
C LYS A 55 12.92 3.91 -11.82
N GLN A 56 12.78 4.47 -10.62
CA GLN A 56 13.63 5.58 -10.17
C GLN A 56 15.08 5.13 -9.95
N LYS A 57 15.28 3.95 -9.37
CA LYS A 57 16.62 3.37 -9.17
C LYS A 57 17.31 3.12 -10.52
N GLU A 58 16.62 2.53 -11.49
CA GLU A 58 17.16 2.35 -12.84
C GLU A 58 17.53 3.67 -13.52
N GLN A 59 16.71 4.72 -13.35
CA GLN A 59 17.01 6.05 -13.90
C GLN A 59 18.21 6.70 -13.22
N PHE A 60 18.38 6.49 -11.91
CA PHE A 60 19.54 6.98 -11.16
C PHE A 60 20.83 6.26 -11.57
N GLU A 61 20.79 4.93 -11.71
CA GLU A 61 21.93 4.12 -12.16
C GLU A 61 22.29 4.37 -13.64
N LYS A 62 21.33 4.81 -14.46
CA LYS A 62 21.56 5.18 -15.88
C LYS A 62 22.12 6.58 -16.07
N LYS A 63 22.24 7.42 -15.02
CA LYS A 63 23.02 8.66 -15.16
C LYS A 63 24.49 8.29 -15.33
N PRO A 64 25.13 8.66 -16.46
CA PRO A 64 26.57 8.52 -16.56
C PRO A 64 27.17 9.35 -15.44
N THR A 65 28.09 8.74 -14.70
CA THR A 65 29.22 9.46 -14.13
C THR A 65 29.96 10.14 -15.29
N ASP A 66 29.49 11.31 -15.71
CA ASP A 66 30.33 12.28 -16.38
C ASP A 66 31.27 12.82 -15.30
N SER A 67 32.39 12.10 -15.20
CA SER A 67 33.56 12.52 -14.49
C SER A 67 34.23 13.68 -15.24
N LYS A 68 34.77 14.62 -14.45
CA LYS A 68 35.99 15.42 -14.69
C LYS A 68 35.88 16.75 -15.45
N THR A 69 36.11 17.79 -14.64
CA THR A 69 37.00 18.96 -14.86
C THR A 69 36.84 19.74 -16.16
N ASP A 70 36.24 20.92 -16.04
CA ASP A 70 36.77 22.13 -16.67
C ASP A 70 36.91 23.18 -15.55
N ASP A 71 38.04 23.09 -14.83
CA ASP A 71 38.48 24.14 -13.92
C ASP A 71 39.05 25.27 -14.78
N VAL A 72 38.58 26.47 -14.47
CA VAL A 72 38.88 27.73 -15.15
C VAL A 72 40.30 28.15 -14.80
N SER A 73 41.14 28.51 -15.78
CA SER A 73 42.22 29.53 -15.72
C SER A 73 42.99 29.51 -17.06
N ASP A 74 42.78 30.49 -17.95
CA ASP A 74 43.52 31.76 -18.12
C ASP A 74 44.86 31.59 -18.86
#